data_AF-U2DBJ5-F1
#
_entry.id   AF-U2DBJ5-F1
#
_cell.length_a   1.000
_cell.length_b   1.000
_cell.length_c   1.000
_cell.angle_alpha   90.00
_cell.angle_beta   90.00
_cell.angle_gamma   90.00
#
_symmetry.space_group_name_H-M   'P 1'
#
loop_
_entity.id
_entity.type
_entity.pdbx_description
1 polymer ?
#
loop_
_entity_poly.entity_id
_entity_poly.type
_entity_poly.pdbx_seq_one_letter_code
_entity_poly.pdbx_strand_id
1 'polypeptide(L)'
;MRRKKITKGLTLIEILISLAILSIILIPISNMIAASVNLNTSGESKQKAVTISQQTIEELKALNEIRTSTTLGNGLVINTADGKTDEYIGTKSLDDNYTETVNIKPKQDMLVNNGTSNTVDYDLTIYIDGDDTNLKARFNSPSAAPYNIEAGNLAVGNNASNITVSIGSGSPISFSRKAGSDGKVRVLFKNTLNLTANFNLMASNTIQNPLSIYFETEGNISVNYSLENKEGKIRKFINSVKMASTSNTSRVYEIEVIITKGSKEIYRNKAYKTMY
;
A
#
# COMPACT_ATOMS: atom_id res chain seq x y z
N MET A 1 -22.56 52.33 78.74
CA MET A 1 -22.43 52.78 77.34
C MET A 1 -23.02 51.70 76.42
N ARG A 2 -24.20 51.91 75.83
CA ARG A 2 -24.80 50.96 74.86
C ARG A 2 -24.42 51.39 73.43
N ARG A 3 -23.70 50.53 72.69
CA ARG A 3 -23.43 50.72 71.25
C ARG A 3 -24.72 50.49 70.45
N LYS A 4 -25.16 51.49 69.68
CA LYS A 4 -26.28 51.40 68.75
C LYS A 4 -25.83 50.58 67.53
N LYS A 5 -26.40 49.40 67.31
CA LYS A 5 -26.23 48.63 66.06
C LYS A 5 -27.02 49.36 64.96
N ILE A 6 -26.34 49.87 63.95
CA ILE A 6 -26.97 50.40 62.73
C ILE A 6 -27.09 49.23 61.75
N THR A 7 -28.30 48.73 61.53
CA THR A 7 -28.59 47.82 60.41
C THR A 7 -28.76 48.67 59.16
N LYS A 8 -27.73 48.74 58.31
CA LYS A 8 -27.81 49.44 57.02
C LYS A 8 -28.72 48.63 56.09
N GLY A 9 -29.98 49.06 55.95
CA GLY A 9 -30.88 48.57 54.92
C GLY A 9 -30.49 49.18 53.57
N LEU A 10 -30.56 48.39 52.50
CA LEU A 10 -30.46 48.88 51.13
C LEU A 10 -31.59 49.87 50.85
N THR A 11 -31.28 50.99 50.22
CA THR A 11 -32.32 51.91 49.76
C THR A 11 -33.03 51.32 48.56
N LEU A 12 -34.33 51.64 48.39
CA LEU A 12 -35.13 51.15 47.26
C LEU A 12 -34.48 51.52 45.91
N ILE A 13 -33.85 52.69 45.83
CA ILE A 13 -33.17 53.16 44.62
C ILE A 13 -31.90 52.34 44.31
N GLU A 14 -31.12 51.93 45.32
CA GLU A 14 -29.97 51.05 45.12
C GLU A 14 -30.40 49.67 44.61
N ILE A 15 -31.53 49.14 45.10
CA ILE A 15 -32.10 47.88 44.61
C ILE A 15 -32.51 48.01 43.15
N LEU A 16 -33.22 49.08 42.78
CA LEU A 16 -33.67 49.33 41.41
C LEU A 16 -32.49 49.50 40.44
N ILE A 17 -31.47 50.27 40.81
CA ILE A 17 -30.27 50.47 39.99
C ILE A 17 -29.50 49.16 39.83
N SER A 18 -29.35 48.38 40.91
CA SER A 18 -28.66 47.08 40.86
C SER A 18 -29.38 46.09 39.94
N LEU A 19 -30.71 46.03 39.98
CA LEU A 19 -31.54 45.24 39.07
C LEU A 19 -31.43 45.69 37.61
N ALA A 20 -31.39 47.00 37.37
CA ALA A 20 -31.22 47.55 36.03
C ALA A 20 -29.85 47.17 35.44
N ILE A 21 -28.78 47.35 36.21
CA ILE A 21 -27.41 46.99 35.80
C ILE A 21 -27.32 45.47 35.58
N LEU A 22 -27.85 44.66 36.50
CA LEU A 22 -27.88 43.21 36.35
C LEU A 22 -28.61 42.77 35.08
N SER A 23 -29.76 43.37 34.78
CA SER A 23 -30.53 43.04 33.58
C SER A 23 -29.77 43.39 32.29
N ILE A 24 -29.07 44.52 32.26
CA ILE A 24 -28.23 44.93 31.11
C ILE A 24 -27.09 43.93 30.89
N ILE A 25 -26.50 43.40 31.97
CA ILE A 25 -25.38 42.45 31.90
C ILE A 25 -25.85 41.03 31.54
N LEU A 26 -27.05 40.61 31.95
CA LEU A 26 -27.56 39.26 31.71
C LEU A 26 -27.83 38.96 30.23
N ILE A 27 -28.20 39.96 29.44
CA ILE A 27 -28.49 39.80 28.01
C ILE A 27 -27.26 39.27 27.23
N PRO A 28 -26.09 39.94 27.24
CA PRO A 28 -24.92 39.44 26.51
C PRO A 28 -24.39 38.11 27.05
N ILE A 29 -24.48 37.86 28.36
CA ILE A 29 -24.10 36.57 28.95
C ILE A 29 -24.97 35.43 28.40
N SER A 30 -26.29 35.64 28.34
CA SER A 30 -27.22 34.64 27.81
C SER A 30 -26.91 34.31 26.35
N ASN A 31 -26.62 35.32 25.54
CA ASN A 31 -26.21 35.14 24.14
C ASN A 31 -24.89 34.38 24.04
N MET A 32 -23.92 34.68 24.90
CA MET A 32 -22.62 33.99 24.93
C MET A 32 -22.77 32.52 25.33
N ILE A 33 -23.62 32.20 26.30
CA ILE A 33 -23.93 30.82 26.70
C ILE A 33 -24.57 30.08 25.54
N ALA A 34 -25.60 30.65 24.91
CA ALA A 34 -26.26 30.05 23.76
C ALA A 34 -25.30 29.81 22.58
N ALA A 35 -24.44 30.80 22.28
CA ALA A 35 -23.40 30.66 21.25
C ALA A 35 -22.40 29.55 21.61
N SER A 36 -21.97 29.46 22.86
CA SER A 36 -21.02 28.44 23.32
C SER A 36 -21.61 27.02 23.20
N VAL A 37 -22.87 26.84 23.59
CA VAL A 37 -23.58 25.55 23.42
C VAL A 37 -23.66 25.17 21.95
N ASN A 38 -24.08 26.10 21.09
CA ASN A 38 -24.18 25.84 19.64
C ASN A 38 -22.82 25.52 19.01
N LEU A 39 -21.76 26.23 19.41
CA LEU A 39 -20.39 25.97 18.94
C LEU A 39 -19.91 24.59 19.40
N ASN A 40 -20.16 24.21 20.65
CA ASN A 40 -19.79 22.89 21.15
C ASN A 40 -20.54 21.78 20.41
N THR A 41 -21.85 21.89 20.26
CA THR A 41 -22.65 20.88 19.54
C THR A 41 -22.26 20.78 18.06
N SER A 42 -21.97 21.90 17.39
CA SER A 42 -21.47 21.89 16.01
C SER A 42 -20.05 21.32 15.93
N GLY A 43 -19.20 21.60 16.91
CA GLY A 43 -17.84 21.09 17.00
C GLY A 43 -17.82 19.57 17.18
N GLU A 44 -18.61 19.07 18.13
CA GLU A 44 -18.83 17.64 18.35
C GLU A 44 -19.37 16.95 17.11
N SER A 45 -20.38 17.54 16.47
CA SER A 45 -20.97 17.00 15.24
C SER A 45 -19.94 16.88 14.11
N LYS A 46 -19.10 17.91 13.95
CA LYS A 46 -18.02 17.91 12.96
C LYS A 46 -16.94 16.90 13.30
N GLN A 47 -16.55 16.78 14.57
CA GLN A 47 -15.53 15.82 15.00
C GLN A 47 -15.99 14.38 14.75
N LYS A 48 -17.25 14.05 15.08
CA LYS A 48 -17.85 12.75 14.77
C LYS A 48 -17.81 12.46 13.26
N ALA A 49 -18.22 13.43 12.44
CA ALA A 49 -18.20 13.30 10.98
C ALA A 49 -16.79 13.09 10.41
N VAL A 50 -15.79 13.78 10.95
CA VAL A 50 -14.37 13.61 10.56
C VAL A 50 -13.90 12.20 10.88
N THR A 51 -14.14 11.71 12.11
CA THR A 51 -13.72 10.38 12.55
C THR A 51 -14.32 9.29 11.66
N ILE A 52 -15.62 9.35 11.40
CA ILE A 52 -16.32 8.37 10.56
C ILE A 52 -15.75 8.40 9.14
N SER A 53 -15.62 9.59 8.55
CA SER A 53 -15.08 9.74 7.19
C SER A 53 -13.65 9.21 7.07
N GLN A 54 -12.79 9.44 8.07
CA GLN A 54 -11.43 8.92 8.09
C GLN A 54 -11.41 7.40 8.20
N GLN A 55 -12.19 6.82 9.11
CA GLN A 55 -12.29 5.37 9.27
C GLN A 55 -12.71 4.71 7.95
N THR A 56 -13.76 5.22 7.30
CA THR A 56 -14.26 4.69 6.03
C THR A 56 -13.23 4.80 4.91
N ILE A 57 -12.51 5.93 4.81
CA ILE A 57 -11.44 6.08 3.82
C ILE A 57 -10.32 5.07 4.04
N GLU A 58 -9.89 4.86 5.28
CA GLU A 58 -8.81 3.92 5.58
C GLU A 58 -9.25 2.46 5.37
N GLU A 59 -10.48 2.10 5.72
CA GLU A 59 -11.06 0.79 5.39
C GLU A 59 -11.10 0.58 3.87
N LEU A 60 -11.56 1.57 3.10
CA LEU A 60 -11.59 1.51 1.63
C LEU A 60 -10.19 1.43 1.02
N LYS A 61 -9.19 2.12 1.60
CA LYS A 61 -7.79 2.02 1.17
C LYS A 61 -7.18 0.65 1.46
N ALA A 62 -7.56 0.02 2.58
CA ALA A 62 -7.03 -1.28 2.99
C ALA A 62 -7.52 -2.46 2.11
N LEU A 63 -8.61 -2.28 1.36
CA LEU A 63 -9.06 -3.31 0.40
C LEU A 63 -8.01 -3.55 -0.70
N ASN A 64 -7.91 -4.75 -1.26
CA ASN A 64 -7.08 -4.95 -2.45
C ASN A 64 -7.82 -4.52 -3.72
N GLU A 65 -9.12 -4.83 -3.79
CA GLU A 65 -10.02 -4.51 -4.90
C GLU A 65 -11.38 -4.07 -4.35
N ILE A 66 -12.12 -3.28 -5.10
CA ILE A 66 -13.51 -2.94 -4.78
C ILE A 66 -14.43 -3.68 -5.74
N ARG A 67 -15.37 -4.45 -5.18
CA ARG A 67 -16.37 -5.21 -5.93
C ARG A 67 -17.77 -4.75 -5.54
N THR A 68 -18.75 -5.01 -6.39
CA THR A 68 -20.17 -4.85 -5.99
C THR A 68 -20.44 -5.70 -4.75
N SER A 69 -21.29 -5.17 -3.86
CA SER A 69 -21.64 -5.78 -2.57
C SER A 69 -20.47 -5.94 -1.60
N THR A 70 -19.45 -5.07 -1.69
CA THR A 70 -18.38 -5.04 -0.68
C THR A 70 -18.91 -4.42 0.60
N THR A 71 -18.93 -5.18 1.69
CA THR A 71 -19.32 -4.69 3.01
C THR A 71 -18.08 -4.29 3.80
N LEU A 72 -18.07 -3.05 4.28
CA LEU A 72 -17.02 -2.53 5.16
C LEU A 72 -17.22 -2.99 6.60
N GLY A 73 -16.19 -2.85 7.44
CA GLY A 73 -16.26 -3.26 8.85
C GLY A 73 -17.30 -2.46 9.63
N ASN A 74 -17.57 -1.24 9.20
CA ASN A 74 -18.65 -0.42 9.73
C ASN A 74 -20.06 -0.82 9.23
N GLY A 75 -20.20 -1.81 8.34
CA GLY A 75 -21.47 -2.27 7.78
C GLY A 75 -22.01 -1.45 6.60
N LEU A 76 -21.26 -0.47 6.08
CA LEU A 76 -21.56 0.18 4.81
C LEU A 76 -21.37 -0.81 3.66
N VAL A 77 -22.38 -0.90 2.78
CA VAL A 77 -22.30 -1.73 1.58
C VAL A 77 -22.03 -0.85 0.37
N ILE A 78 -20.96 -1.18 -0.35
CA ILE A 78 -20.54 -0.53 -1.59
C ILE A 78 -21.08 -1.32 -2.77
N ASN A 79 -21.84 -0.67 -3.64
CA ASN A 79 -22.41 -1.24 -4.86
C ASN A 79 -21.87 -0.51 -6.07
N THR A 80 -21.90 -1.15 -7.23
CA THR A 80 -21.62 -0.48 -8.50
C THR A 80 -22.73 0.52 -8.80
N ALA A 81 -22.37 1.71 -9.28
CA ALA A 81 -23.32 2.74 -9.67
C ALA A 81 -24.11 2.30 -10.91
N ASP A 82 -25.38 2.70 -10.99
CA ASP A 82 -26.30 2.31 -12.05
C ASP A 82 -25.73 2.61 -13.45
N GLY A 83 -25.66 1.57 -14.29
CA GLY A 83 -25.21 1.68 -15.68
C GLY A 83 -23.70 1.91 -15.86
N LYS A 84 -22.89 1.80 -14.79
CA LYS A 84 -21.44 1.95 -14.84
C LYS A 84 -20.74 0.66 -14.43
N THR A 85 -19.51 0.45 -14.89
CA THR A 85 -18.74 -0.76 -14.57
C THR A 85 -17.63 -0.53 -13.55
N ASP A 86 -17.23 0.72 -13.37
CA ASP A 86 -16.07 1.14 -12.59
C ASP A 86 -16.37 2.30 -11.64
N GLU A 87 -17.64 2.65 -11.45
CA GLU A 87 -18.05 3.58 -10.40
C GLU A 87 -18.79 2.83 -9.30
N TYR A 88 -18.55 3.22 -8.06
CA TYR A 88 -19.17 2.60 -6.90
C TYR A 88 -19.78 3.64 -5.97
N ILE A 89 -20.91 3.29 -5.37
CA ILE A 89 -21.64 4.11 -4.42
C ILE A 89 -22.05 3.27 -3.21
N GLY A 90 -21.99 3.87 -2.04
CA GLY A 90 -22.55 3.29 -0.82
C GLY A 90 -23.21 4.36 0.01
N THR A 91 -24.35 4.04 0.62
CA THR A 91 -25.03 4.92 1.56
C THR A 91 -25.41 4.15 2.81
N LYS A 92 -25.13 4.74 3.98
CA LYS A 92 -25.50 4.19 5.28
C LYS A 92 -26.09 5.26 6.18
N SER A 93 -27.25 4.97 6.73
CA SER A 93 -27.81 5.76 7.84
C SER A 93 -27.08 5.41 9.14
N LEU A 94 -26.71 6.44 9.87
CA LEU A 94 -26.01 6.36 11.15
C LEU A 94 -26.90 6.96 12.24
N ASP A 95 -26.49 6.79 13.49
CA ASP A 95 -27.20 7.37 14.64
C ASP A 95 -27.27 8.91 14.54
N ASP A 96 -28.18 9.53 15.30
CA ASP A 96 -28.33 10.99 15.40
C ASP A 96 -28.64 11.71 14.07
N ASN A 97 -29.37 11.05 13.17
CA ASN A 97 -29.73 11.53 11.83
C ASN A 97 -28.52 11.81 10.93
N TYR A 98 -27.40 11.12 11.15
CA TYR A 98 -26.28 11.17 10.23
C TYR A 98 -26.50 10.24 9.04
N THR A 99 -25.99 10.64 7.88
CA THR A 99 -25.91 9.75 6.71
C THR A 99 -24.50 9.84 6.15
N GLU A 100 -23.92 8.68 5.91
CA GLU A 100 -22.66 8.51 5.22
C GLU A 100 -22.93 8.12 3.78
N THR A 101 -22.34 8.84 2.84
CA THR A 101 -22.36 8.53 1.42
C THR A 101 -20.93 8.44 0.89
N VAL A 102 -20.62 7.36 0.21
CA VAL A 102 -19.32 7.11 -0.43
C VAL A 102 -19.52 7.08 -1.93
N ASN A 103 -18.72 7.85 -2.67
CA ASN A 103 -18.65 7.83 -4.13
C ASN A 103 -17.22 7.49 -4.55
N ILE A 104 -17.06 6.47 -5.39
CA ILE A 104 -15.77 6.01 -5.89
C ILE A 104 -15.83 6.06 -7.40
N LYS A 105 -14.95 6.85 -8.02
CA LYS A 105 -14.95 7.04 -9.46
C LYS A 105 -13.54 6.97 -10.03
N PRO A 106 -13.36 6.44 -11.26
CA PRO A 106 -12.08 6.51 -11.93
C PRO A 106 -11.74 7.98 -12.17
N LYS A 107 -10.52 8.37 -11.81
CA LYS A 107 -10.02 9.74 -12.02
C LYS A 107 -8.99 9.79 -13.13
N GLN A 108 -8.13 8.78 -13.19
CA GLN A 108 -7.04 8.73 -14.14
C GLN A 108 -6.68 7.27 -14.42
N ASP A 109 -6.65 6.91 -15.69
CA ASP A 109 -5.95 5.70 -16.12
C ASP A 109 -4.46 5.91 -15.90
N MET A 110 -3.85 5.04 -15.10
CA MET A 110 -2.41 4.91 -15.12
C MET A 110 -2.09 3.98 -16.27
N LEU A 111 -1.48 4.54 -17.30
CA LEU A 111 -0.59 3.75 -18.11
C LEU A 111 0.51 3.30 -17.15
N VAL A 112 0.38 2.08 -16.65
CA VAL A 112 1.58 1.34 -16.27
C VAL A 112 2.34 1.29 -17.58
N ASN A 113 3.33 2.17 -17.70
CA ASN A 113 4.37 2.00 -18.68
C ASN A 113 5.04 0.68 -18.28
N ASN A 114 4.46 -0.43 -18.76
CA ASN A 114 5.20 -1.61 -19.14
C ASN A 114 6.08 -1.13 -20.29
N GLY A 115 7.03 -0.25 -19.96
CA GLY A 115 7.94 0.35 -20.90
C GLY A 115 8.50 -0.84 -21.65
N THR A 116 8.19 -0.87 -22.95
CA THR A 116 8.87 -1.63 -23.99
C THR A 116 9.79 -2.66 -23.39
N SER A 117 9.37 -3.93 -23.29
CA SER A 117 10.21 -5.09 -22.93
C SER A 117 11.68 -4.70 -22.87
N ASN A 118 12.14 -4.17 -21.72
CA ASN A 118 13.56 -3.94 -21.52
C ASN A 118 14.05 -5.36 -21.34
N THR A 119 14.33 -6.04 -22.46
CA THR A 119 15.07 -7.30 -22.46
C THR A 119 16.35 -6.95 -21.76
N VAL A 120 16.39 -7.21 -20.46
CA VAL A 120 17.60 -7.09 -19.67
C VAL A 120 18.57 -8.01 -20.37
N ASP A 121 19.60 -7.42 -20.96
CA ASP A 121 20.57 -8.20 -21.68
C ASP A 121 21.47 -8.88 -20.65
N TYR A 122 21.19 -10.16 -20.42
CA TYR A 122 21.88 -10.96 -19.40
C TYR A 122 23.22 -11.45 -19.96
N ASP A 123 24.27 -11.41 -19.13
CA ASP A 123 25.55 -12.04 -19.42
C ASP A 123 25.46 -13.56 -19.33
N LEU A 124 24.63 -14.06 -18.41
CA LEU A 124 24.42 -15.47 -18.17
C LEU A 124 22.94 -15.72 -17.87
N THR A 125 22.37 -16.73 -18.50
CA THR A 125 21.08 -17.31 -18.08
C THR A 125 21.27 -18.72 -17.56
N ILE A 126 20.78 -18.97 -16.35
CA ILE A 126 20.75 -20.27 -15.69
C ILE A 126 19.32 -20.77 -15.73
N TYR A 127 19.07 -21.88 -16.41
CA TYR A 127 17.78 -22.56 -16.43
C TYR A 127 17.78 -23.65 -15.38
N ILE A 128 16.80 -23.62 -14.47
CA ILE A 128 16.62 -24.60 -13.40
C ILE A 128 15.36 -25.41 -13.68
N ASP A 129 15.47 -26.74 -13.77
CA ASP A 129 14.35 -27.67 -13.89
C ASP A 129 14.56 -28.98 -13.12
N GLY A 130 13.53 -29.82 -13.06
CA GLY A 130 13.54 -31.10 -12.35
C GLY A 130 12.72 -31.06 -11.07
N ASP A 131 13.18 -31.78 -10.06
CA ASP A 131 12.53 -31.90 -8.75
C ASP A 131 13.58 -31.94 -7.63
N ASP A 132 13.14 -32.10 -6.37
CA ASP A 132 14.02 -32.15 -5.19
C ASP A 132 15.11 -33.25 -5.27
N THR A 133 14.91 -34.30 -6.06
CA THR A 133 15.84 -35.43 -6.20
C THR A 133 16.70 -35.38 -7.46
N ASN A 134 16.27 -34.64 -8.47
CA ASN A 134 16.91 -34.60 -9.79
C ASN A 134 16.93 -33.18 -10.37
N LEU A 135 17.38 -32.24 -9.55
CA LEU A 135 17.48 -30.84 -9.92
C LEU A 135 18.61 -30.62 -10.94
N LYS A 136 18.34 -29.87 -11.99
CA LYS A 136 19.26 -29.66 -13.11
C LYS A 136 19.44 -28.19 -13.43
N ALA A 137 20.66 -27.82 -13.78
CA ALA A 137 21.02 -26.51 -14.31
C ALA A 137 21.47 -26.61 -15.77
N ARG A 138 21.03 -25.67 -16.60
CA ARG A 138 21.58 -25.43 -17.95
C ARG A 138 21.99 -23.97 -18.09
N PHE A 139 23.01 -23.71 -18.89
CA PHE A 139 23.60 -22.37 -19.02
C PHE A 139 23.45 -21.83 -20.44
N ASN A 140 23.00 -20.58 -20.57
CA ASN A 140 22.78 -19.78 -21.79
C ASN A 140 21.78 -20.33 -22.82
N SER A 141 21.57 -21.64 -22.87
CA SER A 141 20.56 -22.27 -23.72
C SER A 141 19.75 -23.30 -22.94
N PRO A 142 18.40 -23.33 -23.09
CA PRO A 142 17.57 -24.36 -22.48
C PRO A 142 17.81 -25.76 -23.09
N SER A 143 18.45 -25.84 -24.27
CA SER A 143 18.84 -27.09 -24.93
C SER A 143 20.28 -27.52 -24.64
N ALA A 144 21.03 -26.78 -23.82
CA ALA A 144 22.37 -27.20 -23.39
C ALA A 144 22.31 -28.49 -22.55
N ALA A 145 23.43 -29.22 -22.51
CA ALA A 145 23.56 -30.39 -21.64
C ALA A 145 23.32 -29.98 -20.17
N PRO A 146 22.45 -30.71 -19.43
CA PRO A 146 22.17 -30.39 -18.04
C PRO A 146 23.30 -30.82 -17.12
N TYR A 147 23.50 -30.06 -16.06
CA TYR A 147 24.31 -30.42 -14.92
C TYR A 147 23.39 -30.79 -13.77
N ASN A 148 23.61 -31.94 -13.14
CA ASN A 148 22.91 -32.29 -11.91
C ASN A 148 23.42 -31.37 -10.79
N ILE A 149 22.50 -30.74 -10.07
CA ILE A 149 22.79 -29.86 -8.95
C ILE A 149 22.01 -30.34 -7.74
N GLU A 150 22.60 -30.23 -6.55
CA GLU A 150 21.84 -30.41 -5.31
C GLU A 150 21.26 -29.06 -4.89
N ALA A 151 20.09 -29.06 -4.23
CA ALA A 151 19.45 -27.86 -3.74
C ALA A 151 20.39 -27.11 -2.78
N GLY A 152 20.93 -25.98 -3.22
CA GLY A 152 21.88 -25.17 -2.44
C GLY A 152 23.35 -25.24 -2.87
N ASN A 153 23.70 -26.08 -3.84
CA ASN A 153 25.08 -26.27 -4.31
C ASN A 153 25.40 -25.50 -5.59
N LEU A 154 24.64 -24.44 -5.89
CA LEU A 154 24.93 -23.55 -7.01
C LEU A 154 25.53 -22.23 -6.51
N ALA A 155 26.72 -21.90 -6.99
CA ALA A 155 27.38 -20.65 -6.68
C ALA A 155 27.69 -19.85 -7.96
N VAL A 156 27.51 -18.53 -7.92
CA VAL A 156 27.79 -17.61 -9.02
C VAL A 156 28.85 -16.60 -8.58
N GLY A 157 29.98 -16.58 -9.26
CA GLY A 157 31.04 -15.59 -9.04
C GLY A 157 31.06 -14.55 -10.16
N ASN A 158 31.37 -13.30 -9.83
CA ASN A 158 31.65 -12.25 -10.81
C ASN A 158 33.03 -11.66 -10.52
N ASN A 159 33.93 -11.72 -11.49
CA ASN A 159 35.29 -11.20 -11.37
C ASN A 159 35.63 -10.27 -12.55
N ALA A 160 36.86 -9.74 -12.56
CA ALA A 160 37.31 -8.78 -13.55
C ALA A 160 37.28 -9.28 -15.00
N SER A 161 37.23 -10.60 -15.22
CA SER A 161 37.30 -11.19 -16.57
C SER A 161 36.01 -11.88 -16.98
N ASN A 162 35.32 -12.55 -16.06
CA ASN A 162 34.21 -13.43 -16.39
C ASN A 162 33.19 -13.57 -15.24
N ILE A 163 32.05 -14.18 -15.58
CA ILE A 163 31.11 -14.74 -14.61
C ILE A 163 31.41 -16.23 -14.50
N THR A 164 31.52 -16.74 -13.28
CA THR A 164 31.75 -18.17 -13.02
C THR A 164 30.52 -18.80 -12.38
N VAL A 165 30.30 -20.08 -12.66
CA VAL A 165 29.31 -20.90 -11.97
C VAL A 165 30.00 -22.12 -11.40
N SER A 166 29.85 -22.36 -10.11
CA SER A 166 30.35 -23.55 -9.43
C SER A 166 29.18 -24.44 -9.00
N ILE A 167 29.33 -25.74 -9.24
CA ILE A 167 28.32 -26.75 -8.90
C ILE A 167 28.98 -27.74 -7.94
N GLY A 168 28.57 -27.71 -6.67
CA GLY A 168 29.17 -28.53 -5.62
C GLY A 168 30.68 -28.34 -5.50
N SER A 169 31.44 -29.43 -5.46
CA SER A 169 32.90 -29.44 -5.42
C SER A 169 33.58 -29.44 -6.80
N GLY A 170 32.79 -29.29 -7.88
CA GLY A 170 33.31 -29.26 -9.25
C GLY A 170 34.13 -28.01 -9.56
N SER A 171 34.94 -28.09 -10.63
CA SER A 171 35.66 -26.91 -11.13
C SER A 171 34.67 -25.85 -11.66
N PRO A 172 34.89 -24.55 -11.40
CA PRO A 172 34.00 -23.50 -11.88
C PRO A 172 33.95 -23.42 -13.42
N ILE A 173 32.75 -23.25 -13.96
CA ILE A 173 32.49 -23.01 -15.38
C ILE A 173 32.54 -21.50 -15.62
N SER A 174 33.30 -21.03 -16.61
CA SER A 174 33.48 -19.61 -16.89
C SER A 174 32.70 -19.14 -18.12
N PHE A 175 32.07 -17.98 -18.01
CA PHE A 175 31.28 -17.32 -19.04
C PHE A 175 31.79 -15.90 -19.30
N SER A 176 32.02 -15.56 -20.57
CA SER A 176 32.46 -14.21 -20.94
C SER A 176 31.36 -13.19 -20.64
N ARG A 177 31.75 -12.07 -20.03
CA ARG A 177 30.85 -10.93 -19.86
C ARG A 177 30.65 -10.22 -21.19
N LYS A 178 29.47 -9.67 -21.39
CA LYS A 178 29.20 -8.78 -22.52
C LYS A 178 29.95 -7.46 -22.32
N ALA A 179 30.31 -6.82 -23.43
CA ALA A 179 31.03 -5.56 -23.41
C ALA A 179 30.23 -4.50 -22.64
N GLY A 180 30.86 -3.87 -21.64
CA GLY A 180 30.22 -2.83 -20.82
C GLY A 180 29.21 -3.35 -19.79
N SER A 181 29.08 -4.66 -19.59
CA SER A 181 28.22 -5.21 -18.54
C SER A 181 28.96 -5.33 -17.19
N ASP A 182 28.24 -5.00 -16.12
CA ASP A 182 28.71 -5.12 -14.74
C ASP A 182 28.45 -6.52 -14.13
N GLY A 183 27.92 -7.45 -14.92
CA GLY A 183 27.51 -8.78 -14.46
C GLY A 183 26.02 -8.81 -14.14
N LYS A 184 25.25 -9.34 -15.09
CA LYS A 184 23.81 -9.56 -15.01
C LYS A 184 23.52 -11.04 -15.23
N VAL A 185 23.04 -11.70 -14.19
CA VAL A 185 22.75 -13.14 -14.21
C VAL A 185 21.26 -13.36 -14.03
N ARG A 186 20.65 -14.11 -14.94
CA ARG A 186 19.27 -14.56 -14.84
C ARG A 186 19.23 -15.98 -14.32
N VAL A 187 18.39 -16.24 -13.32
CA VAL A 187 18.04 -17.57 -12.83
C VAL A 187 16.57 -17.78 -13.15
N LEU A 188 16.31 -18.62 -14.15
CA LEU A 188 14.98 -18.93 -14.64
C LEU A 188 14.56 -20.33 -14.18
N PHE A 189 13.58 -20.39 -13.29
CA PHE A 189 12.92 -21.63 -12.89
C PHE A 189 11.90 -22.03 -13.95
N LYS A 190 12.10 -23.19 -14.57
CA LYS A 190 11.22 -23.73 -15.62
C LYS A 190 9.88 -24.18 -15.05
N ASN A 191 8.82 -24.11 -15.85
CA ASN A 191 7.47 -24.58 -15.47
C ASN A 191 7.38 -26.07 -15.16
N THR A 192 8.39 -26.85 -15.54
CA THR A 192 8.57 -28.27 -15.21
C THR A 192 9.21 -28.50 -13.84
N LEU A 193 9.63 -27.43 -13.15
CA LEU A 193 10.24 -27.51 -11.83
C LEU A 193 9.19 -27.82 -10.77
N ASN A 194 9.43 -28.86 -9.97
CA ASN A 194 8.64 -29.19 -8.80
C ASN A 194 9.56 -29.30 -7.57
N LEU A 195 9.81 -28.17 -6.92
CA LEU A 195 10.73 -28.07 -5.79
C LEU A 195 9.95 -27.77 -4.51
N THR A 196 10.04 -28.65 -3.52
CA THR A 196 9.50 -28.39 -2.17
C THR A 196 10.56 -27.79 -1.25
N ALA A 197 11.82 -28.14 -1.47
CA ALA A 197 12.96 -27.59 -0.74
C ALA A 197 13.26 -26.14 -1.14
N ASN A 198 14.01 -25.43 -0.30
CA ASN A 198 14.47 -24.08 -0.62
C ASN A 198 15.70 -24.13 -1.54
N PHE A 199 15.62 -23.52 -2.71
CA PHE A 199 16.76 -23.36 -3.61
C PHE A 199 17.71 -22.28 -3.09
N ASN A 200 18.89 -22.64 -2.61
CA ASN A 200 19.89 -21.67 -2.17
C ASN A 200 20.86 -21.35 -3.30
N LEU A 201 21.00 -20.07 -3.67
CA LEU A 201 22.03 -19.59 -4.56
C LEU A 201 23.10 -18.86 -3.75
N MET A 202 24.36 -19.26 -3.89
CA MET A 202 25.47 -18.49 -3.33
C MET A 202 26.00 -17.54 -4.40
N ALA A 203 26.35 -16.31 -4.01
CA ALA A 203 26.93 -15.37 -4.96
C ALA A 203 28.10 -14.58 -4.37
N SER A 204 29.10 -14.30 -5.21
CA SER A 204 30.27 -13.49 -4.87
C SER A 204 30.60 -12.53 -6.00
N ASN A 205 31.10 -11.35 -5.65
CA ASN A 205 31.43 -10.30 -6.60
C ASN A 205 32.72 -9.58 -6.20
N THR A 206 33.78 -9.72 -6.99
CA THR A 206 35.09 -9.11 -6.70
C THR A 206 35.35 -7.82 -7.49
N ILE A 207 34.39 -7.36 -8.30
CA ILE A 207 34.48 -6.08 -9.01
C ILE A 207 33.79 -4.94 -8.24
N GLN A 208 34.10 -3.69 -8.59
CA GLN A 208 33.55 -2.50 -7.93
C GLN A 208 32.04 -2.31 -8.15
N ASN A 209 31.56 -2.66 -9.35
CA ASN A 209 30.15 -2.53 -9.73
C ASN A 209 29.34 -3.73 -9.23
N PRO A 210 28.06 -3.55 -8.87
CA PRO A 210 27.26 -4.61 -8.27
C PRO A 210 26.87 -5.70 -9.27
N LEU A 211 27.06 -6.97 -8.89
CA LEU A 211 26.50 -8.13 -9.59
C LEU A 211 24.98 -8.13 -9.43
N SER A 212 24.25 -8.14 -10.54
CA SER A 212 22.78 -8.14 -10.54
C SER A 212 22.26 -9.54 -10.85
N ILE A 213 21.48 -10.12 -9.92
CA ILE A 213 20.90 -11.46 -10.04
C ILE A 213 19.38 -11.34 -10.11
N TYR A 214 18.79 -11.90 -11.17
CA TYR A 214 17.37 -11.85 -11.47
C TYR A 214 16.77 -13.24 -11.30
N PHE A 215 15.89 -13.41 -10.32
CA PHE A 215 15.13 -14.64 -10.13
C PHE A 215 13.78 -14.52 -10.83
N GLU A 216 13.53 -15.43 -11.76
CA GLU A 216 12.33 -15.47 -12.59
C GLU A 216 11.75 -16.88 -12.63
N THR A 217 10.43 -16.99 -12.72
CA THR A 217 9.71 -18.26 -12.91
C THR A 217 9.04 -18.27 -14.27
N GLU A 218 8.99 -19.44 -14.91
CA GLU A 218 8.21 -19.68 -16.11
C GLU A 218 6.82 -20.22 -15.73
N GLY A 219 5.77 -19.52 -16.15
CA GLY A 219 4.39 -19.87 -15.79
C GLY A 219 4.06 -19.58 -14.31
N ASN A 220 3.00 -20.23 -13.82
CA ASN A 220 2.46 -20.01 -12.47
C ASN A 220 3.04 -21.01 -11.45
N ILE A 221 4.35 -21.18 -11.43
CA ILE A 221 5.02 -22.02 -10.44
C ILE A 221 5.41 -21.19 -9.21
N SER A 222 5.28 -21.79 -8.03
CA SER A 222 5.80 -21.24 -6.77
C SER A 222 7.10 -21.96 -6.42
N VAL A 223 8.17 -21.20 -6.22
CA VAL A 223 9.50 -21.75 -5.90
C VAL A 223 10.04 -20.99 -4.69
N ASN A 224 10.44 -21.73 -3.65
CA ASN A 224 11.16 -21.17 -2.52
C ASN A 224 12.65 -21.03 -2.90
N TYR A 225 13.20 -19.83 -2.82
CA TYR A 225 14.62 -19.61 -3.05
C TYR A 225 15.23 -18.54 -2.15
N SER A 226 16.50 -18.74 -1.80
CA SER A 226 17.32 -17.76 -1.08
C SER A 226 18.56 -17.37 -1.90
N LEU A 227 19.11 -16.20 -1.58
CA LEU A 227 20.38 -15.73 -2.13
C LEU A 227 21.30 -15.43 -0.96
N GLU A 228 22.42 -16.12 -0.88
CA GLU A 228 23.48 -15.87 0.09
C GLU A 228 24.61 -15.07 -0.56
N ASN A 229 24.87 -13.86 -0.05
CA ASN A 229 26.00 -13.06 -0.49
C ASN A 229 27.26 -13.47 0.28
N LYS A 230 28.21 -14.13 -0.40
CA LYS A 230 29.49 -14.54 0.17
C LYS A 230 30.54 -13.44 0.11
N GLU A 231 30.46 -12.53 -0.86
CA GLU A 231 31.46 -11.47 -1.06
C GLU A 231 30.94 -10.34 -1.97
N GLY A 232 31.24 -9.10 -1.61
CA GLY A 232 31.07 -7.93 -2.48
C GLY A 232 29.63 -7.39 -2.60
N LYS A 233 29.42 -6.52 -3.60
CA LYS A 233 28.14 -5.84 -3.84
C LYS A 233 27.25 -6.69 -4.74
N ILE A 234 26.08 -7.08 -4.26
CA ILE A 234 25.12 -7.90 -5.01
C ILE A 234 23.73 -7.26 -4.95
N ARG A 235 23.04 -7.21 -6.09
CA ARG A 235 21.64 -6.78 -6.22
C ARG A 235 20.78 -7.98 -6.57
N LYS A 236 19.72 -8.19 -5.81
CA LYS A 236 18.71 -9.24 -6.04
C LYS A 236 17.46 -8.60 -6.64
N PHE A 237 16.98 -9.16 -7.75
CA PHE A 237 15.69 -8.85 -8.35
C PHE A 237 14.81 -10.10 -8.29
N ILE A 238 13.57 -9.93 -7.85
CA ILE A 238 12.60 -11.01 -7.64
C ILE A 238 11.43 -10.78 -8.59
N ASN A 239 11.00 -11.85 -9.26
CA ASN A 239 9.78 -11.88 -10.07
C ASN A 239 9.73 -10.76 -11.12
N SER A 240 10.81 -10.61 -11.88
CA SER A 240 10.86 -9.75 -13.06
C SER A 240 10.08 -10.42 -14.19
N VAL A 241 8.76 -10.55 -14.03
CA VAL A 241 7.90 -11.22 -15.00
C VAL A 241 8.05 -10.50 -16.34
N LYS A 242 8.43 -11.21 -17.40
CA LYS A 242 8.00 -10.86 -18.75
C LYS A 242 6.50 -11.05 -18.78
N MET A 243 5.74 -10.05 -18.31
CA MET A 243 4.31 -10.08 -18.51
C MET A 243 4.10 -9.93 -20.01
N ALA A 244 3.53 -10.97 -20.64
CA ALA A 244 2.87 -10.77 -21.92
C ALA A 244 1.92 -9.59 -21.74
N SER A 245 1.90 -8.70 -22.71
CA SER A 245 1.11 -7.47 -22.76
C SER A 245 -0.40 -7.74 -22.64
N THR A 246 -0.87 -8.14 -21.47
CA THR A 246 -2.26 -8.00 -21.07
C THR A 246 -2.32 -6.69 -20.32
N SER A 247 -3.04 -5.73 -20.91
CA SER A 247 -3.26 -4.39 -20.39
C SER A 247 -3.95 -4.44 -19.02
N ASN A 248 -3.21 -4.67 -17.94
CA ASN A 248 -3.68 -4.34 -16.61
C ASN A 248 -3.50 -2.82 -16.48
N THR A 249 -4.50 -2.07 -16.95
CA THR A 249 -4.56 -0.63 -16.73
C THR A 249 -4.81 -0.43 -15.24
N SER A 250 -3.77 -0.15 -14.48
CA SER A 250 -3.96 0.38 -13.14
C SER A 250 -4.73 1.69 -13.24
N ARG A 251 -5.70 1.91 -12.36
CA ARG A 251 -6.50 3.15 -12.36
C ARG A 251 -6.39 3.82 -11.01
N VAL A 252 -6.23 5.15 -11.02
CA VAL A 252 -6.42 5.96 -9.83
C VAL A 252 -7.91 6.22 -9.68
N TYR A 253 -8.47 5.78 -8.56
CA TYR A 253 -9.81 6.07 -8.11
C TYR A 253 -9.80 7.26 -7.15
N GLU A 254 -10.73 8.19 -7.33
CA GLU A 254 -11.09 9.19 -6.34
C GLU A 254 -12.18 8.59 -5.44
N ILE A 255 -11.89 8.50 -4.15
CA ILE A 255 -12.83 8.11 -3.10
C ILE A 255 -13.31 9.41 -2.44
N GLU A 256 -14.60 9.67 -2.50
CA GLU A 256 -15.25 10.79 -1.84
C GLU A 256 -16.19 10.27 -0.76
N VAL A 257 -16.03 10.74 0.48
CA VAL A 257 -16.93 10.43 1.60
C VAL A 257 -17.62 11.71 2.04
N ILE A 258 -18.94 11.70 2.05
CA ILE A 258 -19.80 12.82 2.41
C ILE A 258 -20.60 12.42 3.64
N ILE A 259 -20.54 13.24 4.70
CA ILE A 259 -21.30 13.05 5.92
C ILE A 259 -22.32 14.17 6.03
N THR A 260 -23.61 13.82 6.02
CA THR A 260 -24.72 14.73 6.25
C THR A 260 -25.34 14.51 7.62
N LYS A 261 -25.98 15.54 8.17
CA LYS A 261 -26.88 15.46 9.32
C LYS A 261 -28.23 16.04 8.90
N GLY A 262 -29.24 15.19 8.78
CA GLY A 262 -30.47 15.54 8.04
C GLY A 262 -30.14 15.87 6.58
N SER A 263 -30.55 17.05 6.11
CA SER A 263 -30.30 17.50 4.73
C SER A 263 -29.01 18.31 4.55
N LYS A 264 -28.27 18.60 5.63
CA LYS A 264 -27.09 19.46 5.59
C LYS A 264 -25.81 18.63 5.58
N GLU A 265 -24.94 18.91 4.61
CA GLU A 265 -23.55 18.43 4.62
C GLU A 265 -22.79 19.07 5.78
N ILE A 266 -22.22 18.22 6.64
CA ILE A 266 -21.41 18.64 7.78
C ILE A 266 -19.92 18.47 7.47
N TYR A 267 -19.57 17.46 6.67
CA TYR A 267 -18.19 17.17 6.30
C TYR A 267 -18.10 16.42 4.97
N ARG A 268 -17.00 16.68 4.25
CA ARG A 268 -16.64 16.00 3.01
C ARG A 268 -15.14 15.77 2.98
N ASN A 269 -14.74 14.57 2.60
CA ASN A 269 -13.34 14.21 2.48
C ASN A 269 -13.10 13.49 1.15
N LYS A 270 -11.89 13.66 0.62
CA LYS A 270 -11.44 13.03 -0.62
C LYS A 270 -10.12 12.32 -0.39
N ALA A 271 -10.01 11.13 -0.96
CA ALA A 271 -8.79 10.36 -1.00
C ALA A 271 -8.59 9.75 -2.39
N TYR A 272 -7.37 9.29 -2.64
CA TYR A 272 -7.03 8.62 -3.88
C TYR A 272 -6.48 7.24 -3.59
N LYS A 273 -6.80 6.29 -4.46
CA LYS A 273 -6.31 4.93 -4.38
C LYS A 273 -6.00 4.41 -5.76
N THR A 274 -4.87 3.73 -5.91
CA THR A 274 -4.55 2.99 -7.12
C THR A 274 -5.05 1.57 -6.97
N MET A 275 -5.78 1.07 -7.96
CA MET A 275 -6.19 -0.33 -8.05
C MET A 275 -5.62 -0.94 -9.34
N TYR A 276 -5.33 -2.24 -9.31
CA TYR A 276 -4.63 -2.99 -10.36
C TYR A 276 -5.57 -3.90 -11.13
#